data_AF-Q1L5Y2-F1
#
_entry.id   AF-Q1L5Y2-F1
#
_cell.length_a   1.000
_cell.length_b   1.000
_cell.length_c   1.000
_cell.angle_alpha   90.00
_cell.angle_beta   90.00
_cell.angle_gamma   90.00
#
_symmetry.space_group_name_H-M   'P 1'
#
loop_
_entity.id
_entity.type
_entity.pdbx_description
1 polymer ?
#
loop_
_entity_poly.entity_id
_entity_poly.type
_entity_poly.pdbx_seq_one_letter_code
_entity_poly.pdbx_strand_id
1 'polypeptide(L)'
;PYNADFDGDEMNLSVPTSLEAQAEARKLLLVQKQVVSSQDAQAIISLQQDSLLAAHCLTADYVFFERDEASQLAMRVDTFGPHIDNDTILLLPEPAILNWPSQSAKGGSGKLGGLWTGKQLFGP
;
A
#
# COMPACT_ATOMS: atom_id res chain seq x y z
N PRO A 1 8.19 -14.21 -9.14
CA PRO A 1 8.15 -15.07 -10.36
C PRO A 1 9.51 -15.58 -10.82
N TYR A 2 10.55 -14.75 -10.85
CA TYR A 2 11.85 -15.12 -11.41
C TYR A 2 12.71 -16.02 -10.52
N ASN A 3 12.23 -16.36 -9.31
CA ASN A 3 12.96 -17.14 -8.32
C ASN A 3 14.37 -16.59 -8.03
N ALA A 4 14.52 -15.26 -8.08
CA ALA A 4 15.77 -14.58 -7.78
C ALA A 4 15.91 -14.33 -6.27
N ASP A 5 17.12 -14.46 -5.72
CA ASP A 5 17.40 -14.30 -4.29
C ASP A 5 18.42 -13.20 -3.95
N PHE A 6 18.84 -12.42 -4.96
CA PHE A 6 19.76 -11.27 -4.84
C PHE A 6 21.15 -11.61 -4.28
N ASP A 7 21.65 -12.83 -4.49
CA ASP A 7 23.00 -13.23 -4.09
C ASP A 7 24.07 -13.04 -5.20
N GLY A 8 23.64 -12.66 -6.41
CA GLY A 8 24.49 -12.55 -7.59
C GLY A 8 23.86 -13.02 -8.91
N ASP A 9 22.58 -13.38 -8.93
CA ASP A 9 21.85 -13.83 -10.12
C ASP A 9 22.03 -12.93 -11.35
N GLU A 10 22.38 -13.54 -12.48
CA GLU A 10 22.46 -12.89 -13.78
C GLU A 10 21.14 -13.04 -14.55
N MET A 11 20.61 -11.94 -15.08
CA MET A 11 19.36 -11.92 -15.84
C MET A 11 19.58 -11.38 -17.26
N ASN A 12 19.10 -12.12 -18.25
CA ASN A 12 19.19 -11.71 -19.65
C ASN A 12 18.13 -10.66 -20.00
N LEU A 13 18.56 -9.52 -20.53
CA LEU A 13 17.68 -8.49 -21.08
C LEU A 13 17.64 -8.60 -22.61
N SER A 14 16.47 -8.87 -23.18
CA SER A 14 16.26 -8.87 -24.64
C SER A 14 15.35 -7.73 -25.04
N VAL A 15 15.76 -6.95 -26.04
CA VAL A 15 14.99 -5.81 -26.55
C VAL A 15 14.33 -6.19 -27.88
N PRO A 16 12.99 -6.24 -27.97
CA PRO A 16 12.30 -6.55 -29.23
C PRO A 16 12.43 -5.39 -30.23
N THR A 17 12.92 -5.70 -31.44
CA THR A 17 13.19 -4.70 -32.48
C THR A 17 12.06 -4.55 -33.52
N SER A 18 11.26 -5.59 -33.75
CA SER A 18 10.10 -5.51 -34.65
C SER A 18 8.89 -4.86 -33.96
N LEU A 19 8.05 -4.19 -34.76
CA LEU A 19 6.84 -3.54 -34.24
C LEU A 19 5.85 -4.56 -33.67
N GLU A 20 5.77 -5.73 -34.28
CA GLU A 20 4.92 -6.83 -33.86
C GLU A 20 5.37 -7.39 -32.51
N ALA A 21 6.66 -7.65 -32.34
CA ALA A 21 7.20 -8.16 -31.07
C ALA A 21 7.10 -7.11 -29.96
N GLN A 22 7.22 -5.82 -30.27
CA GLN A 22 6.98 -4.75 -29.30
C GLN A 22 5.52 -4.68 -28.86
N ALA A 23 4.58 -4.82 -29.80
CA ALA A 23 3.15 -4.86 -29.49
C ALA A 23 2.80 -6.07 -28.62
N GLU A 24 3.35 -7.24 -28.95
CA GLU A 24 3.17 -8.46 -28.17
C GLU A 24 3.75 -8.33 -26.76
N ALA A 25 4.98 -7.85 -26.64
CA ALA A 25 5.63 -7.67 -25.34
C ALA A 25 4.81 -6.73 -24.43
N ARG A 26 4.30 -5.63 -24.99
CA ARG A 26 3.45 -4.67 -24.26
C ARG A 26 2.07 -5.22 -23.94
N LYS A 27 1.52 -6.14 -24.74
CA LYS A 27 0.17 -6.65 -24.51
C LYS A 27 0.12 -7.96 -23.73
N LEU A 28 1.10 -8.84 -23.86
CA LEU A 28 1.08 -10.19 -23.29
C LEU A 28 2.18 -10.41 -22.25
N LEU A 29 3.36 -9.84 -22.44
CA LEU A 29 4.54 -10.12 -21.59
C LEU A 29 4.69 -9.16 -20.40
N LEU A 30 3.78 -8.20 -20.23
CA LEU A 30 3.79 -7.32 -19.06
C LEU A 30 3.59 -8.12 -17.77
N VAL A 31 4.45 -7.86 -16.77
CA VAL A 31 4.40 -8.49 -15.44
C VAL A 31 3.03 -8.29 -14.77
N GLN A 32 2.39 -7.14 -14.97
CA GLN A 32 1.04 -6.86 -14.45
C GLN A 32 -0.02 -7.86 -14.94
N LYS A 33 0.21 -8.53 -16.08
CA LYS A 33 -0.68 -9.56 -16.64
C LYS A 33 -0.28 -10.98 -16.27
N GLN A 34 0.86 -11.13 -15.60
CA GLN A 34 1.44 -12.40 -15.17
C GLN A 34 1.43 -12.54 -13.64
N VAL A 35 0.53 -11.83 -12.95
CA VAL A 35 0.38 -11.90 -11.48
C VAL A 35 -0.09 -13.28 -11.04
N VAL A 36 -0.96 -13.92 -11.84
CA VAL A 36 -1.56 -15.22 -11.53
C VAL A 36 -0.89 -16.32 -12.35
N SER A 37 -0.58 -17.44 -11.70
CA SER A 37 -0.02 -18.64 -12.33
C SER A 37 -1.05 -19.33 -13.21
N SER A 38 -0.67 -19.67 -14.45
CA SER A 38 -1.50 -20.49 -15.33
C SER A 38 -1.61 -21.95 -14.87
N GLN A 39 -0.68 -22.41 -14.02
CA GLN A 39 -0.65 -23.80 -13.55
C GLN A 39 -1.67 -24.04 -12.44
N ASP A 40 -1.60 -23.22 -11.38
CA ASP A 40 -2.37 -23.45 -10.14
C ASP A 40 -3.34 -22.30 -9.81
N ALA A 41 -3.48 -21.31 -10.69
CA ALA A 41 -4.30 -20.09 -10.49
C ALA A 41 -3.97 -19.29 -9.21
N GLN A 42 -2.80 -19.52 -8.61
CA GLN A 42 -2.31 -18.80 -7.44
C GLN A 42 -1.55 -17.53 -7.84
N ALA A 43 -1.59 -16.50 -6.99
CA ALA A 43 -0.79 -15.29 -7.18
C ALA A 43 0.70 -15.59 -6.96
N ILE A 44 1.53 -15.34 -7.97
CA ILE A 44 2.99 -15.54 -7.92
C ILE A 44 3.70 -14.29 -7.40
N ILE A 45 3.06 -13.12 -7.51
CA ILE A 45 3.62 -11.85 -7.06
C ILE A 45 2.98 -11.50 -5.71
N SER A 46 3.79 -11.48 -4.66
CA SER A 46 3.38 -11.15 -3.30
C SER A 46 4.43 -10.28 -2.60
N LEU A 47 4.02 -9.59 -1.54
CA LEU A 47 4.95 -8.94 -0.62
C LEU A 47 5.79 -10.01 0.11
N GLN A 48 7.08 -9.76 0.29
CA GLN A 48 8.01 -10.69 0.91
C GLN A 48 8.77 -10.02 2.06
N GLN A 49 9.23 -10.83 3.03
CA GLN A 49 10.09 -10.43 4.16
C GLN A 49 9.54 -9.20 4.90
N ASP A 50 10.24 -8.07 4.81
CA ASP A 50 10.01 -6.88 5.62
C ASP A 50 8.70 -6.19 5.27
N SER A 51 8.29 -6.22 4.01
CA SER A 51 7.01 -5.61 3.60
C SER A 51 5.82 -6.36 4.18
N LEU A 52 5.92 -7.69 4.27
CA LEU A 52 4.89 -8.52 4.89
C LEU A 52 4.87 -8.33 6.42
N LEU A 53 6.04 -8.28 7.05
CA LEU A 53 6.16 -8.00 8.48
C LEU A 53 5.62 -6.60 8.82
N ALA A 54 6.00 -5.60 8.04
CA ALA A 54 5.51 -4.23 8.21
C ALA A 54 3.99 -4.15 8.05
N ALA A 55 3.42 -4.80 7.03
CA ALA A 55 1.96 -4.86 6.87
C ALA A 55 1.28 -5.50 8.09
N HIS A 56 1.84 -6.58 8.63
CA HIS A 56 1.33 -7.21 9.85
C HIS A 56 1.42 -6.28 11.07
N CYS A 57 2.57 -5.63 11.28
CA CYS A 57 2.76 -4.71 12.39
C CYS A 57 1.86 -3.47 12.27
N LEU A 58 1.67 -2.93 11.07
CA LEU A 58 0.80 -1.77 10.83
C LEU A 58 -0.67 -2.11 11.06
N THR A 59 -1.11 -3.32 10.69
CA THR A 59 -2.52 -3.75 10.82
C THR A 59 -2.83 -4.49 12.12
N ALA A 60 -1.85 -4.63 13.01
CA ALA A 60 -2.01 -5.27 14.31
C ALA A 60 -3.04 -4.51 15.18
N ASP A 61 -3.68 -5.26 16.08
CA ASP A 61 -4.55 -4.66 17.08
C ASP A 61 -3.76 -3.73 18.01
N TYR A 62 -4.40 -2.65 18.47
CA TYR A 62 -3.82 -1.63 19.34
C TYR A 62 -2.72 -0.76 18.72
N VAL A 63 -2.61 -0.73 17.39
CA VAL A 63 -1.78 0.26 16.67
C VAL A 63 -2.65 1.45 16.27
N PHE A 64 -2.28 2.62 16.78
CA PHE A 64 -2.97 3.88 16.55
C PHE A 64 -2.03 4.91 15.95
N PHE A 65 -2.55 5.70 15.03
CA PHE A 65 -1.85 6.80 14.37
C PHE A 65 -2.51 8.12 14.74
N GLU A 66 -1.70 9.11 15.08
CA GLU A 66 -2.16 10.49 15.18
C GLU A 66 -2.42 11.09 13.79
N ARG A 67 -3.11 12.23 13.74
CA ARG A 67 -3.45 12.91 12.48
C ARG A 67 -2.21 13.22 11.63
N ASP A 68 -1.13 13.66 12.28
CA ASP A 68 0.08 14.07 11.60
C ASP A 68 0.82 12.86 11.01
N GLU A 69 0.88 11.76 11.74
CA GLU A 69 1.48 10.50 11.28
C GLU A 69 0.68 9.88 10.13
N ALA A 70 -0.65 9.82 10.26
CA ALA A 70 -1.53 9.32 9.22
C ALA A 70 -1.46 10.20 7.96
N SER A 71 -1.33 11.52 8.11
CA SER A 71 -1.15 12.44 6.98
C SER A 71 0.21 12.28 6.30
N GLN A 72 1.27 11.96 7.04
CA GLN A 72 2.59 11.69 6.46
C GLN A 72 2.60 10.37 5.67
N LEU A 73 1.90 9.35 6.16
CA LEU A 73 1.71 8.10 5.42
C LEU A 73 0.89 8.34 4.14
N ALA A 74 -0.20 9.12 4.24
CA ALA A 74 -1.03 9.49 3.09
C ALA A 74 -0.24 10.23 1.99
N MET A 75 0.73 11.07 2.36
CA MET A 75 1.55 11.80 1.38
C MET A 75 2.44 10.88 0.53
N ARG A 76 2.82 9.70 1.05
CA ARG A 76 3.75 8.79 0.36
C ARG A 76 3.09 7.84 -0.61
N VAL A 77 1.76 7.80 -0.65
CA VAL A 77 1.01 6.83 -1.46
C VAL A 77 0.01 7.58 -2.32
N ASP A 78 -0.05 7.24 -3.60
CA ASP A 78 -0.99 7.86 -4.55
C ASP A 78 -2.46 7.53 -4.23
N THR A 79 -2.69 6.46 -3.49
CA THR A 79 -4.01 6.01 -3.01
C THR A 79 -3.92 5.68 -1.51
N PHE A 80 -4.72 6.34 -0.68
CA PHE A 80 -4.68 6.17 0.78
C PHE A 80 -6.09 6.22 1.38
N GLY A 81 -6.42 5.25 2.23
CA GLY A 81 -7.76 5.07 2.80
C GLY A 81 -8.57 3.96 2.13
N PRO A 82 -9.83 3.75 2.56
CA PRO A 82 -10.68 2.68 2.04
C PRO A 82 -10.92 2.90 0.54
N HIS A 83 -10.74 1.84 -0.24
CA HIS A 83 -10.84 1.85 -1.70
C HIS A 83 -12.33 1.84 -2.12
N ILE A 84 -13.05 2.93 -1.83
CA ILE A 84 -14.50 2.97 -2.02
C ILE A 84 -14.87 3.23 -3.47
N ASP A 85 -14.10 4.00 -4.24
CA ASP A 85 -14.24 4.17 -5.69
C ASP A 85 -12.98 4.86 -6.24
N ASN A 86 -12.63 4.62 -7.52
CA ASN A 86 -11.38 4.97 -8.20
C ASN A 86 -10.94 6.46 -8.21
N ASP A 87 -11.65 7.38 -7.53
CA ASP A 87 -11.41 8.83 -7.59
C ASP A 87 -11.28 9.54 -6.24
N THR A 88 -11.32 8.84 -5.09
CA THR A 88 -11.22 9.52 -3.78
C THR A 88 -9.78 9.55 -3.28
N ILE A 89 -8.98 10.43 -3.88
CA ILE A 89 -7.58 10.65 -3.54
C ILE A 89 -7.53 11.74 -2.45
N LEU A 90 -6.89 11.47 -1.31
CA LEU A 90 -6.45 12.42 -0.25
C LEU A 90 -7.44 12.82 0.87
N LEU A 91 -8.53 12.09 1.11
CA LEU A 91 -9.32 12.31 2.35
C LEU A 91 -9.04 11.19 3.35
N LEU A 92 -8.35 11.53 4.45
CA LEU A 92 -8.28 10.62 5.59
C LEU A 92 -9.71 10.31 6.05
N PRO A 93 -10.04 9.03 6.31
CA PRO A 93 -11.35 8.65 6.83
C PRO A 93 -11.60 9.29 8.21
N GLU A 94 -12.84 9.32 8.69
CA GLU A 94 -13.13 9.84 10.03
C GLU A 94 -12.38 9.03 11.11
N PRO A 95 -11.75 9.65 12.13
CA PRO A 95 -10.94 8.91 13.09
C PRO A 95 -11.75 7.83 13.82
N ALA A 96 -11.18 6.63 13.95
CA ALA A 96 -11.81 5.51 14.66
C ALA A 96 -12.11 5.83 16.13
N ILE A 97 -11.26 6.64 16.77
CA ILE A 97 -11.46 7.09 18.15
C ILE A 97 -11.37 8.61 18.17
N LEU A 98 -12.42 9.24 18.68
CA LEU A 98 -12.47 10.66 18.94
C LEU A 98 -12.19 10.89 20.42
N ASN A 99 -11.03 11.45 20.73
CA ASN A 99 -10.71 11.86 22.08
C ASN A 99 -11.39 13.20 22.37
N TRP A 100 -12.17 13.23 23.45
CA TRP A 100 -12.64 14.48 24.03
C TRP A 100 -11.42 15.38 24.33
N PRO A 101 -11.46 16.68 24.00
CA PRO A 101 -10.31 17.54 24.23
C PRO A 101 -10.07 17.64 25.73
N SER A 102 -8.92 17.10 26.18
CA SER A 102 -8.48 17.27 27.56
C SER A 102 -8.31 18.77 27.83
N GLN A 103 -8.91 19.27 28.92
CA GLN A 103 -8.92 20.70 29.30
C GLN A 103 -7.53 21.29 29.65
N SER A 104 -6.44 20.58 29.35
CA SER A 104 -5.07 20.97 29.67
C SER A 104 -4.23 21.33 28.45
N ALA A 105 -4.81 21.95 27.43
CA ALA A 105 -4.04 22.76 26.48
C ALA A 105 -4.18 24.22 26.89
N LYS A 106 -3.21 24.71 27.67
CA LYS A 106 -3.07 26.15 27.94
C LYS A 106 -2.94 26.88 26.60
N GLY A 107 -4.00 27.57 26.18
CA GLY A 107 -3.97 28.51 25.06
C GLY A 107 -4.08 27.86 23.67
N GLY A 108 -5.21 27.23 23.37
CA GLY A 108 -5.57 26.83 22.01
C GLY A 108 -6.95 26.20 22.03
N SER A 109 -7.83 26.60 21.11
CA SER A 109 -9.18 26.04 20.98
C SER A 109 -9.15 24.52 21.08
N GLY A 110 -9.99 23.94 21.96
CA GLY A 110 -10.02 22.50 22.24
C GLY A 110 -10.28 21.69 20.98
N LYS A 111 -9.22 21.31 20.28
CA LYS A 111 -9.29 20.55 19.04
C LYS A 111 -9.47 19.09 19.41
N LEU A 112 -10.54 18.48 18.91
CA LEU A 112 -10.78 17.05 19.05
C LEU A 112 -9.57 16.28 18.50
N GLY A 113 -8.99 15.42 19.34
CA GLY A 113 -7.89 14.55 18.95
C GLY A 113 -8.48 13.32 18.26
N GLY A 114 -8.17 13.12 16.98
CA GLY A 114 -8.54 11.89 16.26
C GLY A 114 -7.40 10.87 16.34
N LEU A 115 -7.75 9.61 16.61
CA LEU A 115 -6.83 8.48 16.45
C LEU A 115 -7.37 7.59 15.32
N TRP A 116 -6.49 7.25 14.40
CA TRP A 116 -6.75 6.32 13.30
C TRP A 116 -6.16 4.97 13.62
N THR A 117 -6.81 3.89 13.19
CA THR A 117 -6.25 2.54 13.33
C THR A 117 -5.60 2.09 12.04
N GLY A 118 -4.58 1.23 12.11
CA GLY A 118 -3.97 0.68 10.91
C GLY A 118 -4.93 -0.15 10.05
N LYS A 119 -5.87 -0.87 10.69
CA LYS A 119 -6.96 -1.57 9.99
C LYS A 119 -7.88 -0.63 9.22
N GLN A 120 -8.10 0.58 9.72
CA GLN A 120 -8.91 1.57 9.00
C GLN A 120 -8.18 2.18 7.80
N LEU A 121 -6.85 2.31 7.89
CA LEU A 121 -6.04 2.93 6.84
C LEU A 121 -5.65 1.94 5.73
N PHE A 122 -5.41 0.68 6.09
CA PHE A 122 -4.87 -0.36 5.20
C PHE A 122 -5.74 -1.63 5.12
N GLY A 123 -6.81 -1.70 5.90
CA GLY A 123 -7.72 -2.84 5.86
C GLY A 123 -8.67 -2.81 4.65
N PRO A 124 -9.30 -3.95 4.35
CA PRO A 124 -10.29 -4.07 3.28
C PRO A 124 -11.58 -3.31 3.57
#